data_AF-A0A146KUT4-F1
#
_entry.id   AF-A0A146KUT4-F1
#
_cell.length_a   1.000
_cell.length_b   1.000
_cell.length_c   1.000
_cell.angle_alpha   90.00
_cell.angle_beta   90.00
_cell.angle_gamma   90.00
#
_symmetry.space_group_name_H-M   'P 1'
#
loop_
_entity.id
_entity.type
_entity.pdbx_description
1 polymer ?
#
loop_
_entity_poly.entity_id
_entity_poly.type
_entity_poly.pdbx_seq_one_letter_code
_entity_poly.pdbx_strand_id
1 'polypeptide(L)'
;MPDSARIHTKKTIEKMFKILQNEKRNLVAATFKASKPVSCLNTHINLKEWMIQFEDIRDSVCGFIKGKHATLMKTEILSKLTDPFMLPFPDSFYLQAAAQGFKTRVMHEFPFGSGKELYSTPHNQWKAQQLEKDHNQNMFRSLGLKKVIRESGVVEWFGCRRDSMRCFGTVIDDTPQYLWEGKWTPPCCLAGLRRTARHVFQQLEGSQIRYWLEGGSLLGAIRSGDILPWDYDVDIGIYREDIRRCGWLLKAKKKPTADEQGFIWEKAAEGDFFRVHFSHVNRLHVDIFPFYSRNGTMTKNTWFKSHKQDMEFPEHYLKPLSSIEFVGRTVSAPNNIHDFLELKFGEGAVENPQYPNPLKMASLGYKTYPDKN
;
A
#
# COMPACT_ATOMS: atom_id res chain seq x y z
N MET A 1 -9.09 -31.00 9.73
CA MET A 1 -9.03 -31.98 8.62
C MET A 1 -9.85 -31.42 7.47
N PRO A 2 -9.34 -31.38 6.23
CA PRO A 2 -10.14 -30.96 5.07
C PRO A 2 -11.19 -32.02 4.73
N ASP A 3 -12.23 -31.61 3.99
CA ASP A 3 -13.26 -32.53 3.52
C ASP A 3 -12.69 -33.66 2.65
N SER A 4 -13.43 -34.77 2.62
CA SER A 4 -13.00 -35.99 1.93
C SER A 4 -11.60 -36.46 2.36
N ALA A 5 -11.36 -36.44 3.67
CA ALA A 5 -10.22 -37.06 4.29
C ALA A 5 -10.57 -38.46 4.82
N ARG A 6 -9.58 -39.35 4.81
CA ARG A 6 -9.67 -40.71 5.36
C ARG A 6 -8.46 -41.00 6.24
N ILE A 7 -8.72 -41.46 7.47
CA ILE A 7 -7.70 -41.92 8.40
C ILE A 7 -7.61 -43.44 8.26
N HIS A 8 -6.61 -43.93 7.53
CA HIS A 8 -6.38 -45.38 7.36
C HIS A 8 -5.47 -45.98 8.42
N THR A 9 -4.71 -45.14 9.11
CA THR A 9 -3.76 -45.57 10.14
C THR A 9 -3.65 -44.51 11.22
N LYS A 10 -3.50 -44.95 12.47
CA LYS A 10 -3.17 -44.08 13.61
C LYS A 10 -1.73 -43.59 13.59
N LYS A 11 -0.83 -44.25 12.83
CA LYS A 11 0.61 -43.93 12.79
C LYS A 11 0.88 -42.47 12.42
N THR A 12 0.10 -41.90 11.49
CA THR A 12 0.21 -40.49 11.09
C THR A 12 -0.04 -39.56 12.28
N ILE A 13 -1.14 -39.78 13.00
CA ILE A 13 -1.52 -38.95 14.16
C ILE A 13 -0.52 -39.13 15.31
N GLU A 14 -0.12 -40.38 15.61
CA GLU A 14 0.90 -40.68 16.63
C GLU A 14 2.23 -39.97 16.33
N LYS A 15 2.65 -39.93 15.05
CA LYS A 15 3.86 -39.21 14.62
C LYS A 15 3.69 -37.69 14.72
N MET A 16 2.53 -37.15 14.34
CA MET A 16 2.23 -35.72 14.50
C MET A 16 2.32 -35.29 15.98
N PHE A 17 1.75 -36.07 16.90
CA PHE A 17 1.88 -35.81 18.35
C PHE A 17 3.35 -35.86 18.82
N LYS A 18 4.11 -36.86 18.37
CA LYS A 18 5.55 -36.94 18.69
C LYS A 18 6.33 -35.72 18.18
N ILE A 19 6.03 -35.22 16.98
CA ILE A 19 6.67 -34.00 16.44
C ILE A 19 6.33 -32.80 17.31
N LEU A 20 5.06 -32.60 17.68
CA LEU A 20 4.66 -31.48 18.54
C LEU A 20 5.35 -31.52 19.91
N GLN A 21 5.46 -32.70 20.53
CA GLN A 21 6.09 -32.87 21.83
C GLN A 21 7.62 -32.76 21.76
N ASN A 22 8.27 -33.54 20.90
CA ASN A 22 9.73 -33.66 20.87
C ASN A 22 10.41 -32.43 20.28
N GLU A 23 9.83 -31.84 19.23
CA GLU A 23 10.38 -30.62 18.61
C GLU A 23 9.90 -29.34 19.29
N LYS A 24 9.13 -29.46 20.40
CA LYS A 24 8.49 -28.35 21.13
C LYS A 24 7.75 -27.37 20.21
N ARG A 25 7.10 -27.91 19.17
CA ARG A 25 6.35 -27.13 18.18
C ARG A 25 4.90 -26.96 18.60
N ASN A 26 4.27 -25.95 18.01
CA ASN A 26 2.85 -25.69 18.21
C ASN A 26 2.00 -26.20 17.03
N LEU A 27 2.60 -26.34 15.84
CA LEU A 27 1.93 -26.71 14.60
C LEU A 27 2.67 -27.81 13.84
N VAL A 28 1.92 -28.81 13.38
CA VAL A 28 2.40 -29.83 12.43
C VAL A 28 1.31 -30.11 11.41
N ALA A 29 1.71 -30.27 10.15
CA ALA A 29 0.82 -30.60 9.05
C ALA A 29 1.26 -31.91 8.38
N ALA A 30 0.30 -32.71 7.95
CA ALA A 30 0.53 -33.96 7.22
C ALA A 30 -0.20 -33.96 5.88
N THR A 31 0.45 -34.53 4.87
CA THR A 31 -0.04 -34.56 3.49
C THR A 31 -1.03 -35.71 3.22
N PHE A 32 -1.63 -35.72 2.02
CA PHE A 32 -2.57 -36.73 1.56
C PHE A 32 -2.00 -37.54 0.39
N LYS A 33 -2.40 -38.81 0.26
CA LYS A 33 -2.05 -39.66 -0.89
C LYS A 33 -2.75 -39.15 -2.15
N ALA A 34 -2.03 -39.20 -3.27
CA ALA A 34 -2.52 -38.88 -4.62
C ALA A 34 -3.16 -37.47 -4.75
N SER A 35 -2.83 -36.54 -3.85
CA SER A 35 -3.17 -35.13 -4.02
C SER A 35 -2.09 -34.41 -4.83
N LYS A 36 -2.42 -33.23 -5.35
CA LYS A 36 -1.40 -32.28 -5.81
C LYS A 36 -0.36 -32.06 -4.68
N PRO A 37 0.91 -31.81 -5.02
CA PRO A 37 1.95 -31.52 -4.04
C PRO A 37 1.53 -30.38 -3.11
N VAL A 38 1.91 -30.50 -1.84
CA VAL A 38 1.75 -29.45 -0.85
C VAL A 38 3.01 -28.58 -0.88
N SER A 39 2.84 -27.28 -1.06
CA SER A 39 3.94 -26.31 -1.04
C SER A 39 4.08 -25.69 0.35
N CYS A 40 5.32 -25.56 0.80
CA CYS A 40 5.70 -24.90 2.04
C CYS A 40 6.18 -23.50 1.66
N LEU A 41 5.52 -22.47 2.17
CA LEU A 41 5.78 -21.08 1.80
C LEU A 41 6.27 -20.27 3.00
N ASN A 42 7.34 -19.50 2.81
CA ASN A 42 7.67 -18.42 3.72
C ASN A 42 6.72 -17.23 3.51
N THR A 43 6.42 -16.50 4.58
CA THR A 43 5.52 -15.35 4.55
C THR A 43 6.21 -14.14 5.15
N HIS A 44 6.43 -13.12 4.33
CA HIS A 44 6.99 -11.84 4.75
C HIS A 44 5.84 -10.84 4.91
N ILE A 45 5.36 -10.68 6.14
CA ILE A 45 4.22 -9.79 6.46
C ILE A 45 4.77 -8.43 6.92
N ASN A 46 4.41 -7.36 6.22
CA ASN A 46 4.70 -5.99 6.62
C ASN A 46 3.37 -5.25 6.84
N LEU A 47 2.92 -5.20 8.09
CA LEU A 47 1.66 -4.56 8.47
C LEU A 47 1.70 -3.04 8.29
N LYS A 48 2.89 -2.43 8.44
CA LYS A 48 3.11 -0.99 8.23
C LYS A 48 2.80 -0.61 6.77
N GLU A 49 3.19 -1.47 5.84
CA GLU A 49 2.98 -1.29 4.39
C GLU A 49 1.78 -2.09 3.83
N TRP A 50 0.96 -2.69 4.69
CA TRP A 50 -0.25 -3.43 4.30
C TRP A 50 0.03 -4.57 3.32
N MET A 51 1.18 -5.21 3.43
CA MET A 51 1.63 -6.17 2.42
C MET A 51 2.04 -7.51 3.00
N ILE A 52 1.88 -8.52 2.16
CA ILE A 52 2.42 -9.86 2.38
C ILE A 52 3.09 -10.34 1.10
N GLN A 53 4.24 -10.99 1.25
CA GLN A 53 4.92 -11.69 0.17
C GLN A 53 5.10 -13.16 0.53
N PHE A 54 4.75 -14.02 -0.41
CA PHE A 54 4.95 -15.46 -0.35
C PHE A 54 6.19 -15.86 -1.12
N GLU A 55 6.94 -16.83 -0.59
CA GLU A 55 8.15 -17.35 -1.22
C GLU A 55 8.18 -18.87 -1.05
N ASP A 56 8.39 -19.61 -2.15
CA ASP A 56 8.56 -21.06 -2.11
C ASP A 56 9.85 -21.42 -1.38
N ILE A 57 9.76 -22.37 -0.45
CA ILE A 57 10.93 -22.91 0.24
C ILE A 57 10.99 -24.43 0.11
N ARG A 58 12.23 -24.97 0.08
CA ARG A 58 12.49 -26.41 0.10
C ARG A 58 12.47 -27.01 1.50
N ASP A 59 12.48 -26.16 2.53
CA ASP A 59 12.39 -26.61 3.92
C ASP A 59 10.98 -27.15 4.20
N SER A 60 10.91 -28.02 5.18
CA SER A 60 9.70 -28.61 5.72
C SER A 60 9.09 -27.80 6.87
N VAL A 61 9.60 -26.60 7.15
CA VAL A 61 9.12 -25.69 8.20
C VAL A 61 8.81 -24.32 7.59
N CYS A 62 7.53 -23.97 7.51
CA CYS A 62 7.04 -22.73 6.86
C CYS A 62 6.02 -21.97 7.72
N GLY A 63 5.78 -20.70 7.36
CA GLY A 63 4.67 -19.91 7.92
C GLY A 63 3.32 -20.27 7.30
N PHE A 64 3.31 -20.67 6.03
CA PHE A 64 2.09 -20.95 5.27
C PHE A 64 2.21 -22.23 4.45
N ILE A 65 1.10 -22.96 4.33
CA ILE A 65 1.05 -24.24 3.60
C ILE A 65 -0.04 -24.15 2.55
N LYS A 66 0.35 -24.35 1.28
CA LYS A 66 -0.57 -24.34 0.14
C LYS A 66 -0.85 -25.77 -0.33
N GLY A 67 -2.12 -26.09 -0.53
CA GLY A 67 -2.59 -27.40 -1.01
C GLY A 67 -3.29 -28.23 0.07
N LYS A 68 -3.79 -29.41 -0.29
CA LYS A 68 -4.59 -30.26 0.61
C LYS A 68 -3.72 -30.91 1.69
N HIS A 69 -3.93 -30.55 2.95
CA HIS A 69 -3.19 -31.09 4.09
C HIS A 69 -4.06 -31.10 5.36
N ALA A 70 -3.62 -31.86 6.36
CA ALA A 70 -4.24 -31.96 7.67
C ALA A 70 -3.34 -31.28 8.71
N THR A 71 -3.91 -30.46 9.58
CA THR A 71 -3.14 -29.72 10.59
C THR A 71 -3.51 -30.22 11.99
N LEU A 72 -2.48 -30.49 12.80
CA LEU A 72 -2.60 -30.70 14.23
C LEU A 72 -1.91 -29.52 14.93
N MET A 73 -2.60 -28.95 15.91
CA MET A 73 -2.16 -27.77 16.63
C MET A 73 -2.46 -27.90 18.12
N LYS A 74 -1.68 -27.21 18.95
CA LYS A 74 -2.05 -27.01 20.35
C LYS A 74 -3.17 -25.96 20.45
N THR A 75 -4.17 -26.23 21.27
CA THR A 75 -5.33 -25.36 21.47
C THR A 75 -4.94 -23.96 21.96
N GLU A 76 -3.84 -23.83 22.70
CA GLU A 76 -3.31 -22.55 23.20
C GLU A 76 -2.94 -21.54 22.10
N ILE A 77 -2.79 -21.98 20.84
CA ILE A 77 -2.57 -21.06 19.72
C ILE A 77 -3.85 -20.29 19.40
N LEU A 78 -5.01 -20.94 19.53
CA LEU A 78 -6.29 -20.35 19.11
C LEU A 78 -6.59 -19.06 19.87
N SER A 79 -6.21 -18.97 21.15
CA SER A 79 -6.37 -17.76 21.96
C SER A 79 -5.40 -16.63 21.63
N LYS A 80 -4.37 -16.90 20.81
CA LYS A 80 -3.40 -15.89 20.34
C LYS A 80 -3.80 -15.28 18.99
N LEU A 81 -4.80 -15.85 18.32
CA LEU A 81 -5.28 -15.37 17.03
C LEU A 81 -6.58 -14.59 17.21
N THR A 82 -6.80 -13.58 16.37
CA THR A 82 -8.00 -12.74 16.44
C THR A 82 -9.25 -13.49 16.00
N ASP A 83 -9.15 -14.23 14.89
CA ASP A 83 -10.23 -15.08 14.37
C ASP A 83 -9.63 -16.39 13.80
N PRO A 84 -9.37 -17.38 14.66
CA PRO A 84 -8.66 -18.60 14.27
C PRO A 84 -9.41 -19.45 13.22
N PHE A 85 -10.70 -19.22 13.00
CA PHE A 85 -11.54 -19.97 12.07
C PHE A 85 -12.10 -19.13 10.92
N MET A 86 -11.54 -17.93 10.70
CA MET A 86 -11.83 -17.08 9.55
C MET A 86 -11.76 -17.91 8.25
N LEU A 87 -12.66 -17.67 7.30
CA LEU A 87 -12.59 -18.32 5.99
C LEU A 87 -11.70 -17.52 5.02
N PRO A 88 -10.95 -18.18 4.12
CA PRO A 88 -10.85 -19.63 3.96
C PRO A 88 -9.91 -20.25 5.00
N PHE A 89 -10.39 -21.28 5.68
CA PHE A 89 -9.58 -22.09 6.59
C PHE A 89 -8.94 -23.26 5.81
N PRO A 90 -7.64 -23.56 5.98
CA PRO A 90 -6.73 -23.04 7.01
C PRO A 90 -5.86 -21.84 6.58
N ASP A 91 -6.05 -21.26 5.39
CA ASP A 91 -5.19 -20.19 4.87
C ASP A 91 -5.15 -18.97 5.81
N SER A 92 -6.32 -18.48 6.23
CA SER A 92 -6.45 -17.36 7.17
C SER A 92 -5.77 -17.64 8.51
N PHE A 93 -5.85 -18.88 8.98
CA PHE A 93 -5.23 -19.35 10.21
C PHE A 93 -3.72 -19.26 10.10
N TYR A 94 -3.14 -19.74 8.98
CA TYR A 94 -1.69 -19.65 8.77
C TYR A 94 -1.20 -18.21 8.69
N LEU A 95 -1.94 -17.31 8.05
CA LEU A 95 -1.56 -15.90 8.00
C LEU A 95 -1.50 -15.27 9.39
N GLN A 96 -2.53 -15.51 10.22
CA GLN A 96 -2.56 -15.03 11.60
C GLN A 96 -1.47 -15.69 12.46
N ALA A 97 -1.27 -17.00 12.32
CA ALA A 97 -0.25 -17.73 13.04
C ALA A 97 1.17 -17.26 12.67
N ALA A 98 1.44 -17.03 11.39
CA ALA A 98 2.71 -16.51 10.90
C ALA A 98 2.96 -15.07 11.40
N ALA A 99 1.93 -14.23 11.46
CA ALA A 99 2.03 -12.88 12.05
C ALA A 99 2.40 -12.92 13.55
N GLN A 100 2.06 -14.01 14.25
CA GLN A 100 2.46 -14.28 15.64
C GLN A 100 3.79 -15.04 15.76
N GLY A 101 4.51 -15.25 14.65
CA GLY A 101 5.80 -15.95 14.61
C GLY A 101 5.72 -17.48 14.68
N PHE A 102 4.53 -18.08 14.59
CA PHE A 102 4.40 -19.53 14.55
C PHE A 102 4.78 -20.09 13.18
N LYS A 103 5.52 -21.21 13.20
CA LYS A 103 5.86 -21.99 12.00
C LYS A 103 5.30 -23.40 12.11
N THR A 104 4.92 -23.96 10.97
CA THR A 104 4.33 -25.30 10.84
C THR A 104 5.34 -26.26 10.23
N ARG A 105 5.51 -27.42 10.87
CA ARG A 105 6.32 -28.53 10.33
C ARG A 105 5.46 -29.39 9.41
N VAL A 106 5.84 -29.55 8.14
CA VAL A 106 5.13 -30.34 7.12
C VAL A 106 5.75 -31.73 6.98
N MET A 107 5.01 -32.78 7.33
CA MET A 107 5.44 -34.17 7.16
C MET A 107 4.83 -34.83 5.92
N HIS A 108 5.67 -35.56 5.18
CA HIS A 108 5.30 -36.35 4.00
C HIS A 108 5.17 -37.85 4.31
N GLU A 109 5.66 -38.30 5.47
CA GLU A 109 5.54 -39.67 5.93
C GLU A 109 4.09 -40.02 6.29
N PHE A 110 3.69 -41.28 6.06
CA PHE A 110 2.34 -41.79 6.40
C PHE A 110 1.20 -40.87 5.93
N PRO A 111 1.14 -40.50 4.64
CA PRO A 111 0.12 -39.57 4.16
C PRO A 111 -1.30 -40.10 4.41
N PHE A 112 -2.20 -39.20 4.78
CA PHE A 112 -3.62 -39.51 4.96
C PHE A 112 -4.24 -40.00 3.64
N GLY A 113 -5.34 -40.75 3.75
CA GLY A 113 -6.12 -41.15 2.57
C GLY A 113 -7.02 -40.04 2.06
N SER A 114 -7.23 -40.01 0.76
CA SER A 114 -8.25 -39.18 0.12
C SER A 114 -9.54 -39.99 -0.03
N GLY A 115 -10.68 -39.38 0.30
CA GLY A 115 -12.00 -39.96 0.04
C GLY A 115 -12.45 -39.73 -1.40
N LYS A 116 -13.78 -39.65 -1.60
CA LYS A 116 -14.37 -39.35 -2.92
C LYS A 116 -13.96 -37.96 -3.40
N GLU A 117 -13.70 -37.82 -4.69
CA GLU A 117 -13.48 -36.51 -5.31
C GLU A 117 -14.71 -35.63 -5.09
N LEU A 118 -14.47 -34.40 -4.62
CA LEU A 118 -15.52 -33.40 -4.40
C LEU A 118 -15.63 -32.53 -5.64
N TYR A 119 -16.82 -31.97 -5.86
CA TYR A 119 -17.09 -31.08 -6.99
C TYR A 119 -16.73 -31.75 -8.34
N SER A 120 -17.19 -32.98 -8.58
CA SER A 120 -16.82 -33.73 -9.79
C SER A 120 -17.41 -33.18 -11.09
N THR A 121 -18.42 -32.31 -11.02
CA THR A 121 -19.04 -31.69 -12.21
C THR A 121 -18.47 -30.28 -12.46
N PRO A 122 -18.35 -29.84 -13.72
CA PRO A 122 -17.85 -28.49 -14.04
C PRO A 122 -18.61 -27.37 -13.34
N HIS A 123 -19.94 -27.50 -13.22
CA HIS A 123 -20.78 -26.52 -12.52
C HIS A 123 -20.42 -26.41 -11.02
N ASN A 124 -20.19 -27.55 -10.35
CA ASN A 124 -19.82 -27.56 -8.94
C ASN A 124 -18.39 -27.07 -8.72
N GLN A 125 -17.46 -27.34 -9.64
CA GLN A 125 -16.10 -26.80 -9.61
C GLN A 125 -16.13 -25.28 -9.71
N TRP A 126 -16.89 -24.74 -10.66
CA TRP A 126 -17.05 -23.30 -10.83
C TRP A 126 -17.62 -22.65 -9.56
N LYS A 127 -18.66 -23.24 -8.96
CA LYS A 127 -19.23 -22.74 -7.69
C LYS A 127 -18.20 -22.72 -6.56
N ALA A 128 -17.43 -23.79 -6.41
CA ALA A 128 -16.40 -23.87 -5.37
C ALA A 128 -15.29 -22.84 -5.59
N GLN A 129 -14.80 -22.68 -6.83
CA GLN A 129 -13.78 -21.70 -7.19
C GLN A 129 -14.25 -20.26 -6.96
N GLN A 130 -15.51 -19.96 -7.28
CA GLN A 130 -16.08 -18.64 -7.05
C GLN A 130 -16.17 -18.33 -5.56
N LEU A 131 -16.64 -19.28 -4.75
CA LEU A 131 -16.69 -19.14 -3.29
C LEU A 131 -15.29 -18.97 -2.67
N GLU A 132 -14.32 -19.76 -3.13
CA GLU A 132 -12.92 -19.65 -2.69
C GLU A 132 -12.32 -18.27 -3.03
N LYS A 133 -12.61 -17.75 -4.24
CA LYS A 133 -12.20 -16.41 -4.65
C LYS A 133 -12.81 -15.34 -3.75
N ASP A 134 -14.10 -15.44 -3.42
CA ASP A 134 -14.80 -14.48 -2.57
C ASP A 134 -14.27 -14.53 -1.13
N HIS A 135 -14.06 -15.73 -0.58
CA HIS A 135 -13.43 -15.91 0.73
C HIS A 135 -12.00 -15.33 0.76
N ASN A 136 -11.18 -15.59 -0.26
CA ASN A 136 -9.84 -15.04 -0.35
C ASN A 136 -9.85 -13.50 -0.37
N GLN A 137 -10.75 -12.89 -1.14
CA GLN A 137 -10.91 -11.43 -1.15
C GLN A 137 -11.29 -10.89 0.22
N ASN A 138 -12.24 -11.53 0.90
CA ASN A 138 -12.68 -11.12 2.24
C ASN A 138 -11.57 -11.29 3.27
N MET A 139 -10.84 -12.40 3.26
CA MET A 139 -9.71 -12.67 4.16
C MET A 139 -8.66 -11.56 4.10
N PHE A 140 -8.11 -11.26 2.92
CA PHE A 140 -7.06 -10.25 2.81
C PHE A 140 -7.56 -8.85 3.18
N ARG A 141 -8.81 -8.50 2.83
CA ARG A 141 -9.43 -7.23 3.24
C ARG A 141 -9.57 -7.14 4.75
N SER A 142 -10.11 -8.17 5.40
CA SER A 142 -10.33 -8.22 6.85
C SER A 142 -9.02 -8.21 7.63
N LEU A 143 -7.97 -8.88 7.12
CA LEU A 143 -6.63 -8.86 7.71
C LEU A 143 -5.84 -7.57 7.41
N GLY A 144 -6.41 -6.63 6.65
CA GLY A 144 -5.74 -5.38 6.30
C GLY A 144 -4.58 -5.54 5.32
N LEU A 145 -4.49 -6.66 4.61
CA LEU A 145 -3.44 -6.92 3.61
C LEU A 145 -3.93 -6.43 2.24
N LYS A 146 -3.39 -5.32 1.76
CA LYS A 146 -3.83 -4.61 0.55
C LYS A 146 -3.01 -4.94 -0.69
N LYS A 147 -1.75 -5.38 -0.53
CA LYS A 147 -0.87 -5.86 -1.61
C LYS A 147 -0.35 -7.25 -1.26
N VAL A 148 -0.65 -8.22 -2.11
CA VAL A 148 -0.23 -9.61 -1.94
C VAL A 148 0.69 -9.97 -3.09
N ILE A 149 1.92 -10.36 -2.79
CA ILE A 149 2.89 -10.84 -3.78
C ILE A 149 2.94 -12.37 -3.65
N ARG A 150 2.46 -13.08 -4.68
CA ARG A 150 2.47 -14.55 -4.73
C ARG A 150 3.87 -15.07 -4.96
N GLU A 151 4.07 -16.36 -4.69
CA GLU A 151 5.32 -17.08 -4.94
C GLU A 151 5.76 -17.03 -6.42
N SER A 152 4.80 -16.85 -7.33
CA SER A 152 5.03 -16.64 -8.76
C SER A 152 5.49 -15.23 -9.14
N GLY A 153 5.57 -14.30 -8.19
CA GLY A 153 5.78 -12.87 -8.42
C GLY A 153 4.51 -12.10 -8.83
N VAL A 154 3.37 -12.78 -9.00
CA VAL A 154 2.09 -12.13 -9.32
C VAL A 154 1.66 -11.23 -8.15
N VAL A 155 1.35 -9.98 -8.46
CA VAL A 155 0.86 -8.99 -7.49
C VAL A 155 -0.67 -8.90 -7.57
N GLU A 156 -1.32 -9.15 -6.44
CA GLU A 156 -2.76 -9.02 -6.26
C GLU A 156 -3.09 -7.85 -5.32
N TRP A 157 -4.17 -7.13 -5.64
CA TRP A 157 -4.57 -5.92 -4.94
C TRP A 157 -5.92 -6.12 -4.25
N PHE A 158 -5.95 -5.84 -2.95
CA PHE A 158 -7.14 -5.96 -2.10
C PHE A 158 -7.54 -4.62 -1.45
N GLY A 159 -6.89 -3.52 -1.86
CA GLY A 159 -7.20 -2.16 -1.42
C GLY A 159 -8.15 -1.40 -2.34
N CYS A 160 -8.07 -0.07 -2.31
CA CYS A 160 -8.90 0.79 -3.16
C CYS A 160 -8.53 0.70 -4.64
N ARG A 161 -9.50 1.03 -5.48
CA ARG A 161 -9.37 1.11 -6.94
C ARG A 161 -9.94 2.42 -7.44
N ARG A 162 -9.92 2.62 -8.76
CA ARG A 162 -10.49 3.82 -9.40
C ARG A 162 -12.01 3.93 -9.17
N ASP A 163 -12.70 2.80 -9.09
CA ASP A 163 -14.15 2.66 -8.90
C ASP A 163 -14.58 2.58 -7.42
N SER A 164 -13.64 2.69 -6.47
CA SER A 164 -13.94 2.67 -5.04
C SER A 164 -13.42 3.92 -4.34
N MET A 165 -13.93 4.21 -3.14
CA MET A 165 -13.34 5.24 -2.28
C MET A 165 -11.88 4.88 -1.94
N ARG A 166 -11.08 5.91 -1.66
CA ARG A 166 -9.70 5.74 -1.16
C ARG A 166 -9.73 5.08 0.22
N CYS A 167 -8.61 4.49 0.65
CA CYS A 167 -8.59 3.64 1.85
C CYS A 167 -8.71 4.38 3.20
N PHE A 168 -8.56 5.69 3.22
CA PHE A 168 -8.65 6.51 4.43
C PHE A 168 -9.66 7.64 4.21
N GLY A 169 -10.34 8.06 5.28
CA GLY A 169 -11.36 9.09 5.25
C GLY A 169 -10.82 10.50 4.99
N THR A 170 -11.55 11.50 5.48
CA THR A 170 -11.09 12.89 5.50
C THR A 170 -9.86 12.99 6.40
N VAL A 171 -8.83 13.71 5.92
CA VAL A 171 -7.63 14.00 6.71
C VAL A 171 -7.99 15.09 7.71
N ILE A 172 -7.61 14.90 8.98
CA ILE A 172 -7.87 15.84 10.08
C ILE A 172 -6.51 16.24 10.66
N ASP A 173 -6.30 17.54 10.86
CA ASP A 173 -5.02 18.11 11.35
C ASP A 173 -3.80 17.59 10.56
N ASP A 174 -3.91 17.58 9.23
CA ASP A 174 -2.85 17.18 8.30
C ASP A 174 -2.31 15.75 8.54
N THR A 175 -3.08 14.91 9.26
CA THR A 175 -2.66 13.56 9.66
C THR A 175 -3.71 12.50 9.28
N PRO A 176 -3.44 11.68 8.25
CA PRO A 176 -4.34 10.61 7.84
C PRO A 176 -4.51 9.52 8.91
N GLN A 177 -5.67 8.84 8.89
CA GLN A 177 -6.03 7.79 9.84
C GLN A 177 -4.93 6.72 10.03
N TYR A 178 -4.29 6.30 8.95
CA TYR A 178 -3.32 5.20 9.00
C TYR A 178 -2.07 5.52 9.83
N LEU A 179 -1.70 6.80 9.98
CA LEU A 179 -0.57 7.19 10.83
C LEU A 179 -0.90 6.98 12.32
N TRP A 180 -2.16 7.20 12.70
CA TRP A 180 -2.65 6.86 14.04
C TRP A 180 -2.70 5.34 14.28
N GLU A 181 -2.74 4.53 13.22
CA GLU A 181 -2.64 3.07 13.32
C GLU A 181 -1.18 2.56 13.32
N GLY A 182 -0.19 3.47 13.31
CA GLY A 182 1.23 3.11 13.20
C GLY A 182 1.62 2.53 11.84
N LYS A 183 0.80 2.78 10.80
CA LYS A 183 0.99 2.30 9.44
C LYS A 183 1.36 3.43 8.51
N TRP A 184 1.80 3.08 7.31
CA TRP A 184 2.07 4.00 6.22
C TRP A 184 0.91 4.06 5.23
N THR A 185 1.07 4.81 4.14
CA THR A 185 0.02 4.95 3.14
C THR A 185 -0.28 3.60 2.50
N PRO A 186 -1.55 3.19 2.41
CA PRO A 186 -1.94 1.99 1.69
C PRO A 186 -1.30 1.92 0.29
N PRO A 187 -0.68 0.79 -0.10
CA PRO A 187 0.09 0.71 -1.34
C PRO A 187 -0.80 0.90 -2.59
N CYS A 188 -2.08 0.56 -2.50
CA CYS A 188 -3.09 0.85 -3.53
C CYS A 188 -3.37 2.35 -3.68
N CYS A 189 -3.29 3.12 -2.58
CA CYS A 189 -3.41 4.58 -2.61
C CYS A 189 -2.18 5.20 -3.25
N LEU A 190 -0.97 4.78 -2.86
CA LEU A 190 0.26 5.21 -3.53
C LEU A 190 0.24 4.88 -5.02
N ALA A 191 -0.25 3.70 -5.42
CA ALA A 191 -0.42 3.35 -6.84
C ALA A 191 -1.39 4.29 -7.57
N GLY A 192 -2.50 4.67 -6.93
CA GLY A 192 -3.44 5.67 -7.43
C GLY A 192 -2.81 7.06 -7.57
N LEU A 193 -2.09 7.52 -6.56
CA LEU A 193 -1.37 8.81 -6.57
C LEU A 193 -0.32 8.86 -7.68
N ARG A 194 0.52 7.84 -7.82
CA ARG A 194 1.51 7.74 -8.92
C ARG A 194 0.83 7.84 -10.29
N ARG A 195 -0.34 7.22 -10.47
CA ARG A 195 -1.09 7.28 -11.72
C ARG A 195 -1.68 8.67 -11.97
N THR A 196 -2.21 9.32 -10.95
CA THR A 196 -2.72 10.70 -11.04
C THR A 196 -1.58 11.69 -11.32
N ALA A 197 -0.46 11.60 -10.60
CA ALA A 197 0.71 12.45 -10.81
C ALA A 197 1.24 12.34 -12.25
N ARG A 198 1.46 11.11 -12.74
CA ARG A 198 1.92 10.87 -14.12
C ARG A 198 0.96 11.46 -15.17
N HIS A 199 -0.35 11.37 -14.92
CA HIS A 199 -1.37 11.96 -15.79
C HIS A 199 -1.31 13.50 -15.77
N VAL A 200 -1.22 14.12 -14.60
CA VAL A 200 -1.08 15.57 -14.46
C VAL A 200 0.16 16.07 -15.17
N PHE A 201 1.32 15.45 -14.96
CA PHE A 201 2.56 15.82 -15.65
C PHE A 201 2.39 15.76 -17.17
N GLN A 202 1.79 14.69 -17.69
CA GLN A 202 1.51 14.56 -19.12
C GLN A 202 0.61 15.70 -19.65
N GLN A 203 -0.43 16.09 -18.92
CA GLN A 203 -1.33 17.18 -19.33
C GLN A 203 -0.65 18.55 -19.28
N LEU A 204 0.19 18.80 -18.27
CA LEU A 204 0.93 20.05 -18.13
C LEU A 204 2.01 20.18 -19.21
N GLU A 205 2.79 19.12 -19.44
CA GLU A 205 3.83 19.06 -20.49
C GLU A 205 3.23 19.22 -21.89
N GLY A 206 2.14 18.50 -22.18
CA GLY A 206 1.41 18.62 -23.45
C GLY A 206 0.81 20.01 -23.68
N SER A 207 0.53 20.76 -22.61
CA SER A 207 0.08 22.15 -22.65
C SER A 207 1.24 23.16 -22.52
N GLN A 208 2.48 22.67 -22.45
CA GLN A 208 3.70 23.46 -22.25
C GLN A 208 3.65 24.37 -21.00
N ILE A 209 2.99 23.92 -19.93
CA ILE A 209 2.97 24.63 -18.64
C ILE A 209 4.29 24.40 -17.91
N ARG A 210 4.93 25.48 -17.47
CA ARG A 210 6.08 25.39 -16.56
C ARG A 210 5.58 24.99 -15.18
N TYR A 211 6.03 23.82 -14.71
CA TYR A 211 5.71 23.28 -13.40
C TYR A 211 6.99 22.82 -12.69
N TRP A 212 6.90 22.55 -11.40
CA TRP A 212 7.94 21.91 -10.60
C TRP A 212 7.33 21.08 -9.48
N LEU A 213 8.02 20.03 -9.04
CA LEU A 213 7.65 19.34 -7.80
C LEU A 213 7.79 20.28 -6.60
N GLU A 214 6.83 20.21 -5.68
CA GLU A 214 6.76 21.07 -4.51
C GLU A 214 6.65 20.23 -3.22
N GLY A 215 6.94 20.82 -2.07
CA GLY A 215 6.66 20.24 -0.76
C GLY A 215 7.16 18.80 -0.57
N GLY A 216 6.27 17.94 -0.03
CA GLY A 216 6.58 16.53 0.26
C GLY A 216 6.91 15.70 -0.98
N SER A 217 6.39 16.10 -2.15
CA SER A 217 6.67 15.42 -3.42
C SER A 217 8.10 15.62 -3.90
N LEU A 218 8.64 16.85 -3.79
CA LEU A 218 10.04 17.11 -4.09
C LEU A 218 10.97 16.41 -3.09
N LEU A 219 10.60 16.39 -1.81
CA LEU A 219 11.34 15.67 -0.76
C LEU A 219 11.36 14.15 -1.01
N GLY A 220 10.25 13.56 -1.43
CA GLY A 220 10.19 12.15 -1.83
C GLY A 220 11.04 11.85 -3.06
N ALA A 221 11.01 12.74 -4.07
CA ALA A 221 11.81 12.61 -5.28
C ALA A 221 13.32 12.55 -4.99
N ILE A 222 13.86 13.48 -4.19
CA ILE A 222 15.30 13.49 -3.88
C ILE A 222 15.74 12.30 -3.02
N ARG A 223 14.84 11.77 -2.18
CA ARG A 223 15.17 10.66 -1.28
C ARG A 223 15.09 9.28 -1.94
N SER A 224 14.08 9.05 -2.76
CA SER A 224 13.79 7.71 -3.28
C SER A 224 13.22 7.70 -4.71
N GLY A 225 13.13 8.85 -5.38
CA GLY A 225 12.52 8.96 -6.71
C GLY A 225 11.02 8.64 -6.73
N ASP A 226 10.34 8.73 -5.59
CA ASP A 226 8.93 8.32 -5.43
C ASP A 226 8.26 9.11 -4.31
N ILE A 227 6.95 8.96 -4.17
CA ILE A 227 6.15 9.56 -3.09
C ILE A 227 6.65 9.02 -1.74
N LEU A 228 6.77 9.90 -0.73
CA LEU A 228 7.10 9.47 0.63
C LEU A 228 6.10 8.40 1.10
N PRO A 229 6.53 7.27 1.69
CA PRO A 229 5.65 6.13 1.97
C PRO A 229 4.45 6.43 2.88
N TRP A 230 4.51 7.50 3.67
CA TRP A 230 3.49 7.97 4.59
C TRP A 230 2.69 9.18 4.09
N ASP A 231 2.94 9.64 2.87
CA ASP A 231 2.28 10.79 2.29
C ASP A 231 0.98 10.41 1.58
N TYR A 232 0.04 11.35 1.46
CA TYR A 232 -1.32 11.06 1.00
C TYR A 232 -1.76 11.79 -0.27
N ASP A 233 -0.96 12.71 -0.77
CA ASP A 233 -1.17 13.49 -1.98
C ASP A 233 0.15 13.70 -2.74
N VAL A 234 0.11 14.55 -3.76
CA VAL A 234 1.27 14.99 -4.54
C VAL A 234 1.12 16.48 -4.78
N ASP A 235 2.17 17.25 -4.54
CA ASP A 235 2.17 18.70 -4.66
C ASP A 235 3.07 19.15 -5.81
N ILE A 236 2.54 20.05 -6.64
CA ILE A 236 3.32 20.75 -7.66
C ILE A 236 3.05 22.25 -7.68
N GLY A 237 4.08 23.02 -7.99
CA GLY A 237 3.96 24.43 -8.32
C GLY A 237 3.84 24.64 -9.83
N ILE A 238 3.11 25.69 -10.24
CA ILE A 238 3.07 26.16 -11.64
C ILE A 238 3.22 27.68 -11.70
N TYR A 239 3.68 28.20 -12.85
CA TYR A 239 3.54 29.62 -13.14
C TYR A 239 2.06 29.97 -13.39
N ARG A 240 1.51 30.92 -12.63
CA ARG A 240 0.10 31.35 -12.71
C ARG A 240 -0.28 31.86 -14.11
N GLU A 241 0.63 32.55 -14.79
CA GLU A 241 0.40 33.03 -16.16
C GLU A 241 0.22 31.91 -17.20
N ASP A 242 0.69 30.69 -16.90
CA ASP A 242 0.62 29.54 -17.80
C ASP A 242 -0.72 28.80 -17.70
N ILE A 243 -1.57 29.09 -16.69
CA ILE A 243 -2.89 28.46 -16.50
C ILE A 243 -3.72 28.49 -17.80
N ARG A 244 -3.65 29.58 -18.56
CA ARG A 244 -4.40 29.78 -19.81
C ARG A 244 -4.03 28.80 -20.93
N ARG A 245 -2.90 28.10 -20.81
CA ARG A 245 -2.41 27.15 -21.81
C ARG A 245 -3.05 25.78 -21.68
N CYS A 246 -3.56 25.41 -20.50
CA CYS A 246 -4.22 24.13 -20.26
C CYS A 246 -5.74 24.30 -20.20
N GLY A 247 -6.43 23.68 -21.17
CA GLY A 247 -7.89 23.70 -21.23
C GLY A 247 -8.57 23.12 -19.99
N TRP A 248 -7.96 22.12 -19.33
CA TRP A 248 -8.51 21.51 -18.11
C TRP A 248 -8.46 22.47 -16.93
N LEU A 249 -7.37 23.20 -16.72
CA LEU A 249 -7.27 24.22 -15.66
C LEU A 249 -8.28 25.35 -15.88
N LEU A 250 -8.47 25.79 -17.14
CA LEU A 250 -9.48 26.80 -17.48
C LEU A 250 -10.92 26.34 -17.19
N LYS A 251 -11.24 25.08 -17.51
CA LYS A 251 -12.54 24.48 -17.20
C LYS A 251 -12.73 24.33 -15.68
N ALA A 252 -11.73 23.80 -14.98
CA ALA A 252 -11.73 23.61 -13.53
C ALA A 252 -11.93 24.92 -12.74
N LYS A 253 -11.43 26.04 -13.25
CA LYS A 253 -11.65 27.38 -12.67
C LYS A 253 -13.14 27.76 -12.62
N LYS A 254 -13.95 27.26 -13.55
CA LYS A 254 -15.40 27.54 -13.63
C LYS A 254 -16.22 26.52 -12.86
N LYS A 255 -15.89 25.24 -13.00
CA LYS A 255 -16.57 24.12 -12.32
C LYS A 255 -15.71 22.86 -12.32
N PRO A 256 -15.91 21.95 -11.34
CA PRO A 256 -15.33 20.61 -11.39
C PRO A 256 -15.62 19.92 -12.72
N THR A 257 -14.60 19.37 -13.36
CA THR A 257 -14.69 18.81 -14.71
C THR A 257 -13.91 17.50 -14.80
N ALA A 258 -14.55 16.46 -15.34
CA ALA A 258 -13.87 15.22 -15.70
C ALA A 258 -13.17 15.37 -17.06
N ASP A 259 -11.94 14.89 -17.17
CA ASP A 259 -11.30 14.70 -18.46
C ASP A 259 -11.69 13.37 -19.12
N GLU A 260 -11.17 13.15 -20.33
CA GLU A 260 -11.46 11.97 -21.15
C GLU A 260 -11.03 10.65 -20.49
N GLN A 261 -10.06 10.68 -19.57
CA GLN A 261 -9.62 9.51 -18.82
C GLN A 261 -10.38 9.36 -17.50
N GLY A 262 -11.23 10.32 -17.14
CA GLY A 262 -12.07 10.33 -15.93
C GLY A 262 -11.37 10.88 -14.68
N PHE A 263 -10.24 11.59 -14.81
CA PHE A 263 -9.68 12.35 -13.69
C PHE A 263 -10.46 13.66 -13.50
N ILE A 264 -10.62 14.09 -12.25
CA ILE A 264 -11.48 15.23 -11.93
C ILE A 264 -10.63 16.43 -11.59
N TRP A 265 -10.71 17.46 -12.43
CA TRP A 265 -10.04 18.73 -12.25
C TRP A 265 -11.00 19.71 -11.60
N GLU A 266 -10.63 20.26 -10.45
CA GLU A 266 -11.41 21.26 -9.74
C GLU A 266 -10.53 22.37 -9.17
N LYS A 267 -11.09 23.56 -9.03
CA LYS A 267 -10.47 24.62 -8.22
C LYS A 267 -10.87 24.42 -6.77
N ALA A 268 -9.89 24.36 -5.87
CA ALA A 268 -10.16 24.17 -4.46
C ALA A 268 -10.94 25.37 -3.88
N ALA A 269 -11.90 25.09 -3.00
CA ALA A 269 -12.69 26.14 -2.34
C ALA A 269 -11.90 26.82 -1.20
N GLU A 270 -10.95 26.11 -0.62
CA GLU A 270 -10.16 26.51 0.55
C GLU A 270 -8.94 27.39 0.23
N GLY A 271 -8.61 27.56 -1.06
CA GLY A 271 -7.48 28.40 -1.48
C GLY A 271 -7.40 28.62 -2.99
N ASP A 272 -6.45 29.42 -3.45
CA ASP A 272 -6.28 29.74 -4.87
C ASP A 272 -5.44 28.69 -5.62
N PHE A 273 -5.80 27.41 -5.49
CA PHE A 273 -5.09 26.27 -6.11
C PHE A 273 -6.05 25.30 -6.80
N PHE A 274 -5.52 24.38 -7.60
CA PHE A 274 -6.29 23.34 -8.29
C PHE A 274 -5.99 21.97 -7.70
N ARG A 275 -6.98 21.09 -7.76
CA ARG A 275 -6.89 19.70 -7.32
C ARG A 275 -7.31 18.77 -8.46
N VAL A 276 -6.51 17.74 -8.69
CA VAL A 276 -6.80 16.70 -9.70
C VAL A 276 -7.01 15.38 -8.99
N HIS A 277 -8.25 14.89 -8.94
CA HIS A 277 -8.58 13.63 -8.28
C HIS A 277 -8.44 12.44 -9.21
N PHE A 278 -8.11 11.29 -8.62
CA PHE A 278 -7.98 10.01 -9.31
C PHE A 278 -9.28 9.61 -10.01
N SER A 279 -10.45 9.82 -9.40
CA SER A 279 -11.76 9.69 -10.05
C SER A 279 -12.85 10.43 -9.28
N HIS A 280 -14.09 10.40 -9.78
CA HIS A 280 -15.26 10.92 -9.06
C HIS A 280 -15.47 10.27 -7.68
N VAL A 281 -15.11 8.99 -7.54
CA VAL A 281 -15.30 8.20 -6.32
C VAL A 281 -14.01 8.18 -5.48
N ASN A 282 -12.86 8.09 -6.13
CA ASN A 282 -11.56 8.01 -5.47
C ASN A 282 -10.89 9.38 -5.43
N ARG A 283 -10.91 10.02 -4.26
CA ARG A 283 -10.43 11.39 -4.05
C ARG A 283 -8.93 11.51 -3.69
N LEU A 284 -8.11 10.47 -3.95
CA LEU A 284 -6.65 10.65 -4.02
C LEU A 284 -6.32 11.71 -5.06
N HIS A 285 -5.34 12.58 -4.81
CA HIS A 285 -5.18 13.77 -5.65
C HIS A 285 -3.75 14.26 -5.79
N VAL A 286 -3.60 15.13 -6.79
CA VAL A 286 -2.45 16.02 -6.99
C VAL A 286 -2.95 17.45 -6.77
N ASP A 287 -2.29 18.22 -5.92
CA ASP A 287 -2.53 19.63 -5.73
C ASP A 287 -1.56 20.47 -6.57
N ILE A 288 -2.11 21.51 -7.22
CA ILE A 288 -1.41 22.35 -8.20
C ILE A 288 -1.49 23.80 -7.71
N PHE A 289 -0.37 24.32 -7.23
CA PHE A 289 -0.23 25.64 -6.63
C PHE A 289 0.25 26.68 -7.67
N PRO A 290 -0.57 27.67 -8.05
CA PRO A 290 -0.14 28.72 -8.96
C PRO A 290 0.65 29.82 -8.22
N PHE A 291 1.88 30.04 -8.64
CA PHE A 291 2.75 31.12 -8.15
C PHE A 291 2.94 32.21 -9.21
N TYR A 292 3.25 33.42 -8.77
CA TYR A 292 3.68 34.51 -9.65
C TYR A 292 4.90 35.21 -9.05
N SER A 293 5.76 35.77 -9.91
CA SER A 293 6.93 36.53 -9.46
C SER A 293 6.51 37.94 -9.04
N ARG A 294 6.96 38.36 -7.86
CA ARG A 294 6.91 39.73 -7.35
C ARG A 294 8.32 40.14 -6.96
N ASN A 295 8.96 40.95 -7.82
CA ASN A 295 10.33 41.44 -7.62
C ASN A 295 11.37 40.32 -7.39
N GLY A 296 11.28 39.22 -8.14
CA GLY A 296 12.21 38.09 -8.02
C GLY A 296 11.88 37.11 -6.89
N THR A 297 10.76 37.27 -6.21
CA THR A 297 10.22 36.32 -5.23
C THR A 297 8.95 35.67 -5.77
N MET A 298 8.89 34.34 -5.77
CA MET A 298 7.69 33.58 -6.09
C MET A 298 6.72 33.62 -4.91
N THR A 299 5.50 34.06 -5.17
CA THR A 299 4.44 34.24 -4.17
C THR A 299 3.07 33.80 -4.70
N LYS A 300 2.10 33.62 -3.80
CA LYS A 300 0.70 33.33 -4.09
C LYS A 300 -0.21 34.14 -3.15
N ASN A 301 -1.51 34.10 -3.42
CA ASN A 301 -2.49 34.93 -2.70
C ASN A 301 -2.94 34.32 -1.35
N THR A 302 -2.77 33.02 -1.17
CA THR A 302 -3.30 32.26 -0.02
C THR A 302 -2.26 31.27 0.49
N TRP A 303 -2.08 31.18 1.81
CA TRP A 303 -1.09 30.32 2.46
C TRP A 303 -1.75 29.48 3.56
N PHE A 304 -1.29 28.24 3.75
CA PHE A 304 -1.77 27.35 4.81
C PHE A 304 -1.01 27.59 6.11
N LYS A 305 -1.70 28.09 7.13
CA LYS A 305 -1.07 28.40 8.44
C LYS A 305 -0.45 27.18 9.12
N SER A 306 -0.96 25.97 8.88
CA SER A 306 -0.43 24.74 9.48
C SER A 306 0.82 24.21 8.77
N HIS A 307 1.13 24.70 7.58
CA HIS A 307 2.23 24.19 6.74
C HIS A 307 3.36 25.21 6.68
N LYS A 308 4.39 25.03 7.53
CA LYS A 308 5.55 25.94 7.57
C LYS A 308 6.25 26.07 6.21
N GLN A 309 6.29 24.99 5.43
CA GLN A 309 6.88 24.91 4.10
C GLN A 309 6.10 25.68 3.02
N ASP A 310 4.85 26.05 3.31
CA ASP A 310 4.02 26.86 2.43
C ASP A 310 4.36 28.34 2.58
N MET A 311 5.48 28.73 1.95
CA MET A 311 6.08 30.06 2.05
C MET A 311 6.57 30.59 0.69
N GLU A 312 6.80 31.89 0.62
CA GLU A 312 7.47 32.54 -0.51
C GLU A 312 8.91 32.02 -0.67
N PHE A 313 9.41 32.03 -1.91
CA PHE A 313 10.79 31.60 -2.18
C PHE A 313 11.42 32.40 -3.34
N PRO A 314 12.75 32.53 -3.40
CA PRO A 314 13.43 33.23 -4.50
C PRO A 314 13.18 32.59 -5.87
N GLU A 315 12.88 33.39 -6.88
CA GLU A 315 12.59 32.91 -8.24
C GLU A 315 13.80 32.28 -8.93
N HIS A 316 15.03 32.54 -8.46
CA HIS A 316 16.24 31.97 -9.05
C HIS A 316 16.24 30.43 -9.00
N TYR A 317 15.54 29.82 -8.03
CA TYR A 317 15.37 28.37 -7.96
C TYR A 317 14.61 27.79 -9.17
N LEU A 318 13.91 28.61 -9.95
CA LEU A 318 13.18 28.19 -11.14
C LEU A 318 13.89 28.60 -12.45
N LYS A 319 15.07 29.24 -12.37
CA LYS A 319 15.78 29.83 -13.52
C LYS A 319 17.24 29.36 -13.57
N PRO A 320 17.55 28.24 -14.28
CA PRO A 320 16.60 27.35 -14.96
C PRO A 320 15.94 26.37 -13.98
N LEU A 321 14.82 25.76 -14.40
CA LEU A 321 14.33 24.53 -13.76
C LEU A 321 15.34 23.40 -14.01
N SER A 322 15.52 22.52 -13.04
CA SER A 322 16.23 21.26 -13.21
C SER A 322 15.25 20.11 -13.45
N SER A 323 15.77 18.88 -13.46
CA SER A 323 14.95 17.67 -13.58
C SER A 323 15.33 16.65 -12.54
N ILE A 324 14.38 15.80 -12.17
CA ILE A 324 14.56 14.73 -11.18
C ILE A 324 13.67 13.53 -11.53
N GLU A 325 14.10 12.32 -11.14
CA GLU A 325 13.23 11.14 -11.20
C GLU A 325 12.15 11.21 -10.13
N PHE A 326 10.90 11.01 -10.53
CA PHE A 326 9.78 10.90 -9.61
C PHE A 326 8.70 10.00 -10.22
N VAL A 327 8.21 9.03 -9.44
CA VAL A 327 7.13 8.10 -9.81
C VAL A 327 7.38 7.38 -11.15
N GLY A 328 8.65 7.10 -11.45
CA GLY A 328 9.11 6.40 -12.66
C GLY A 328 9.19 7.27 -13.92
N ARG A 329 9.29 8.60 -13.79
CA ARG A 329 9.51 9.54 -14.89
C ARG A 329 10.48 10.64 -14.46
N THR A 330 11.28 11.13 -15.41
CA THR A 330 11.99 12.39 -15.28
C THR A 330 10.99 13.56 -15.35
N VAL A 331 10.93 14.39 -14.32
CA VAL A 331 10.00 15.53 -14.20
C VAL A 331 10.74 16.81 -13.80
N SER A 332 10.06 17.95 -13.92
CA SER A 332 10.63 19.26 -13.59
C SER A 332 10.73 19.49 -12.08
N ALA A 333 11.83 20.11 -11.65
CA ALA A 333 12.09 20.47 -10.25
C ALA A 333 12.80 21.84 -10.16
N PRO A 334 12.77 22.51 -9.00
CA PRO A 334 13.63 23.65 -8.77
C PRO A 334 15.11 23.26 -8.91
N ASN A 335 15.98 24.14 -9.41
CA ASN A 335 17.42 23.93 -9.29
C ASN A 335 17.85 23.97 -7.82
N ASN A 336 19.07 23.50 -7.51
CA ASN A 336 19.60 23.46 -6.14
C ASN A 336 18.58 22.84 -5.16
N ILE A 337 18.05 21.66 -5.50
CA ILE A 337 16.92 21.02 -4.81
C ILE A 337 17.15 20.89 -3.31
N HIS A 338 18.38 20.57 -2.89
CA HIS A 338 18.74 20.42 -1.48
C HIS A 338 18.52 21.75 -0.73
N ASP A 339 19.16 22.83 -1.17
CA ASP A 339 18.99 24.18 -0.62
C ASP A 339 17.52 24.65 -0.64
N PHE A 340 16.78 24.36 -1.71
CA PHE A 340 15.37 24.70 -1.82
C PHE A 340 14.52 23.98 -0.75
N LEU A 341 14.80 22.71 -0.50
CA LEU A 341 14.11 21.93 0.53
C LEU A 341 14.52 22.38 1.93
N GLU A 342 15.78 22.69 2.18
CA GLU A 342 16.22 23.21 3.47
C GLU A 342 15.62 24.59 3.79
N LEU A 343 15.47 25.46 2.79
CA LEU A 343 14.75 26.72 2.94
C LEU A 343 13.32 26.50 3.47
N LYS A 344 12.64 25.46 2.97
CA LYS A 344 11.22 25.19 3.26
C LYS A 344 11.00 24.37 4.53
N PHE A 345 11.80 23.34 4.74
CA PHE A 345 11.63 22.37 5.82
C PHE A 345 12.61 22.56 6.98
N GLY A 346 13.70 23.30 6.76
CA GLY A 346 14.82 23.46 7.69
C GLY A 346 16.02 22.59 7.32
N GLU A 347 17.17 22.95 7.87
CA GLU A 347 18.45 22.26 7.67
C GLU A 347 18.35 20.76 8.03
N GLY A 348 18.90 19.90 7.17
CA GLY A 348 18.94 18.45 7.37
C GLY A 348 17.60 17.73 7.16
N ALA A 349 16.57 18.41 6.62
CA ALA A 349 15.27 17.81 6.35
C ALA A 349 15.31 16.71 5.28
N VAL A 350 16.26 16.81 4.34
CA VAL A 350 16.46 15.80 3.29
C VAL A 350 16.93 14.48 3.89
N GLU A 351 17.83 14.51 4.86
CA GLU A 351 18.42 13.34 5.50
C GLU A 351 17.53 12.82 6.64
N ASN A 352 16.86 13.71 7.37
CA ASN A 352 16.08 13.41 8.58
C ASN A 352 14.60 13.75 8.38
N PRO A 353 13.83 12.85 7.73
CA PRO A 353 12.44 13.13 7.43
C PRO A 353 11.60 13.01 8.71
N GLN A 354 10.53 13.78 8.79
CA GLN A 354 9.58 13.72 9.89
C GLN A 354 8.19 13.41 9.35
N TYR A 355 7.36 12.79 10.19
CA TYR A 355 5.94 12.67 9.88
C TYR A 355 5.27 14.05 9.97
N PRO A 356 4.11 14.27 9.31
CA PRO A 356 3.45 15.59 9.26
C PRO A 356 3.16 16.23 10.63
N ASN A 357 2.94 15.43 11.69
CA ASN A 357 2.65 15.93 13.03
C ASN A 357 3.43 15.16 14.12
N PRO A 358 4.73 15.42 14.28
CA PRO A 358 5.59 14.63 15.15
C PRO A 358 5.20 14.77 16.63
N LEU A 359 4.79 15.97 17.09
CA LEU A 359 4.40 16.19 18.49
C LEU A 359 3.13 15.43 18.87
N LYS A 360 2.11 15.45 18.01
CA LYS A 360 0.86 14.72 18.27
C LYS A 360 1.10 13.21 18.22
N MET A 361 1.93 12.73 17.31
CA MET A 361 2.35 11.32 17.29
C MET A 361 3.11 10.92 18.56
N ALA A 362 4.03 11.76 19.05
CA ALA A 362 4.75 11.53 20.30
C ALA A 362 3.82 11.44 21.51
N SER A 363 2.82 12.32 21.60
CA SER A 363 1.84 12.32 22.71
C SER A 363 1.01 11.03 22.80
N LEU A 364 0.93 10.26 21.72
CA LEU A 364 0.24 8.98 21.63
C LEU A 364 1.20 7.78 21.68
N GLY A 365 2.49 8.02 21.94
CA GLY A 365 3.52 6.97 22.03
C GLY A 365 4.01 6.42 20.69
N TYR A 366 3.70 7.08 19.57
CA TYR A 366 4.21 6.69 18.25
C TYR A 366 5.57 7.31 17.95
N LYS A 367 6.36 6.64 17.11
CA LYS A 367 7.60 7.21 16.55
C LYS A 367 7.27 8.48 15.76
N THR A 368 8.07 9.51 15.93
CA THR A 368 7.92 10.81 15.27
C THR A 368 8.67 10.90 13.95
N TYR A 369 9.60 9.97 13.74
CA TYR A 369 10.39 9.80 12.54
C TYR A 369 10.21 8.38 12.00
N PRO A 370 10.33 8.18 10.68
CA PRO A 370 10.42 6.85 10.10
C PRO A 370 11.73 6.18 10.54
N ASP A 371 11.71 4.86 10.62
CA ASP A 371 12.93 4.09 10.86
C ASP A 371 13.95 4.41 9.77
N LYS A 372 15.22 4.62 10.16
CA LYS A 372 16.31 4.71 9.18
C LYS A 372 16.39 3.36 8.47
N ASN A 373 16.20 3.37 7.15
CA ASN A 373 16.46 2.19 6.32
C ASN A 373 17.93 1.79 6.42
#